data_AF-A0A495L0P2-F1
#
_entry.id   AF-A0A495L0P2-F1
#
_cell.length_a   1.000
_cell.length_b   1.000
_cell.length_c   1.000
_cell.angle_alpha   90.00
_cell.angle_beta   90.00
_cell.angle_gamma   90.00
#
_symmetry.space_group_name_H-M   'P 1'
#
loop_
_entity.id
_entity.type
_entity.pdbx_description
1 polymer ?
#
loop_
_entity_poly.entity_id
_entity_poly.type
_entity_poly.pdbx_seq_one_letter_code
_entity_poly.pdbx_strand_id
1 'polypeptide(L)' 'MEGPRNVTPGDFSSAEIHEPPMTPSEVATLFRVDAKTVTRWADERRLPSFRTPGGHRRFPAGEVRFLRFQNFTPATG' A
#
# COMPACT_ATOMS: atom_id res chain seq x y z
N MET A 1 46.34 -4.06 7.09
CA MET A 1 45.99 -3.10 6.01
C MET A 1 44.72 -3.64 5.40
N GLU A 2 43.63 -3.61 6.18
CA GLU A 2 42.36 -4.22 5.83
C GLU A 2 41.55 -3.15 5.08
N GLY A 3 41.34 -3.32 3.77
CA GLY A 3 40.54 -2.39 2.98
C GLY A 3 39.08 -2.35 3.47
N PRO A 4 38.32 -1.27 3.18
CA PRO A 4 36.90 -1.22 3.49
C PRO A 4 36.21 -2.35 2.72
N ARG A 5 35.60 -3.30 3.46
CA ARG A 5 34.78 -4.35 2.88
C ARG A 5 33.63 -3.66 2.14
N ASN A 6 33.65 -3.75 0.81
CA ASN A 6 32.55 -3.29 -0.04
C ASN A 6 31.28 -4.02 0.40
N VAL A 7 30.37 -3.30 1.06
CA VAL A 7 28.98 -3.73 1.19
C VAL A 7 28.38 -3.64 -0.20
N THR A 8 28.17 -4.78 -0.85
CA THR A 8 27.44 -4.84 -2.13
C THR A 8 26.03 -4.29 -1.92
N PRO A 9 25.59 -3.24 -2.64
CA PRO A 9 24.18 -2.85 -2.62
C PRO A 9 23.43 -3.83 -3.54
N GLY A 10 23.08 -4.99 -3.00
CA GLY A 10 22.41 -6.05 -3.77
C GLY A 10 21.65 -7.08 -2.94
N ASP A 11 21.71 -7.00 -1.61
CA ASP A 11 20.99 -7.90 -0.70
C ASP A 11 19.71 -7.25 -0.13
N PHE A 12 19.04 -6.41 -0.93
CA PHE A 12 17.63 -6.13 -0.66
C PHE A 12 16.87 -7.42 -0.95
N SER A 13 16.82 -8.28 0.07
CA SER A 13 16.06 -9.51 0.14
C SER A 13 14.80 -9.37 -0.71
N SER A 14 14.73 -10.10 -1.82
CA SER A 14 13.54 -10.11 -2.68
C SER A 14 12.28 -10.60 -1.94
N ALA A 15 12.43 -11.10 -0.70
CA ALA A 15 11.35 -11.45 0.21
C ALA A 15 10.78 -10.26 1.00
N GLU A 16 11.46 -9.11 1.06
CA GLU A 16 10.96 -7.88 1.71
C GLU A 16 10.07 -7.05 0.78
N ILE A 17 10.05 -7.33 -0.53
CA ILE A 17 9.56 -6.37 -1.52
C ILE A 17 8.09 -6.53 -1.97
N HIS A 18 7.36 -7.62 -1.74
CA HIS A 18 5.96 -7.67 -2.23
C HIS A 18 4.97 -8.26 -1.25
N GLU A 19 4.55 -7.47 -0.27
CA GLU A 19 3.22 -7.70 0.31
C GLU A 19 2.16 -7.65 -0.80
N PRO A 20 1.28 -8.66 -0.89
CA PRO A 20 0.31 -8.72 -1.96
C PRO A 20 -0.61 -7.50 -1.92
N PRO A 21 -0.92 -6.91 -3.08
CA PRO A 21 -1.73 -5.72 -3.12
C PRO A 21 -3.18 -6.03 -2.71
N MET A 22 -3.71 -5.18 -1.85
CA MET A 22 -5.00 -5.35 -1.22
C MET A 22 -6.14 -5.05 -2.19
N THR A 23 -7.25 -5.77 -2.03
CA THR A 23 -8.55 -5.45 -2.62
C THR A 23 -9.19 -4.25 -1.91
N PRO A 24 -10.19 -3.59 -2.53
CA PRO A 24 -10.99 -2.58 -1.85
C PRO A 24 -11.59 -3.08 -0.53
N SER A 25 -12.07 -4.33 -0.50
CA SER A 25 -12.70 -4.93 0.68
C SER A 25 -11.72 -5.12 1.84
N GLU A 26 -10.50 -5.60 1.57
CA GLU A 26 -9.49 -5.78 2.62
C GLU A 26 -9.06 -4.43 3.22
N VAL A 27 -8.91 -3.40 2.38
CA VAL A 27 -8.66 -2.03 2.86
C VAL A 27 -9.84 -1.52 3.70
N ALA A 28 -11.07 -1.79 3.26
CA ALA A 28 -12.28 -1.38 3.97
C ALA A 28 -12.32 -2.00 5.38
N THR A 29 -11.97 -3.27 5.52
CA THR A 29 -11.83 -3.94 6.82
C THR A 29 -10.75 -3.29 7.70
N LEU A 30 -9.59 -2.91 7.13
CA LEU A 30 -8.52 -2.25 7.90
C LEU A 30 -8.92 -0.88 8.45
N PHE A 31 -9.66 -0.11 7.65
CA PHE A 31 -10.13 1.24 8.00
C PHE A 31 -11.52 1.26 8.67
N ARG A 32 -12.18 0.09 8.80
CA ARG A 32 -13.55 -0.07 9.32
C ARG A 32 -14.58 0.79 8.58
N VAL A 33 -14.50 0.79 7.25
CA VAL A 33 -15.42 1.50 6.35
C VAL A 33 -16.01 0.54 5.32
N ASP A 34 -16.86 1.05 4.43
CA ASP A 34 -17.35 0.31 3.26
C ASP A 34 -16.37 0.39 2.07
N ALA A 35 -16.36 -0.64 1.22
CA ALA A 35 -15.51 -0.72 0.03
C ALA A 35 -15.81 0.39 -1.01
N LYS A 36 -17.05 0.90 -1.06
CA LYS A 36 -17.41 2.06 -1.89
C LYS A 36 -16.71 3.31 -1.40
N THR A 37 -16.57 3.48 -0.09
CA THR A 37 -15.84 4.61 0.52
C THR A 37 -14.36 4.53 0.16
N VAL A 38 -13.75 3.34 0.23
CA VAL A 38 -12.37 3.12 -0.22
C VAL A 38 -12.20 3.44 -1.70
N THR A 39 -13.14 3.01 -2.54
CA THR A 39 -13.12 3.31 -3.98
C THR A 39 -13.20 4.81 -4.23
N ARG A 40 -14.09 5.51 -3.50
CA ARG A 40 -14.21 6.97 -3.55
C ARG A 40 -12.91 7.67 -3.14
N TRP A 41 -12.23 7.25 -2.07
CA TRP A 41 -10.93 7.82 -1.70
C TRP A 41 -9.87 7.61 -2.78
N ALA A 42 -9.92 6.48 -3.47
CA ALA A 42 -9.01 6.17 -4.56
C ALA A 42 -9.30 7.01 -5.82
N ASP A 43 -10.57 7.30 -6.10
CA ASP A 43 -11.00 8.22 -7.17
C ASP A 43 -10.62 9.68 -6.85
N GLU A 44 -10.77 10.08 -5.59
CA GLU A 44 -10.34 11.37 -5.04
C GLU A 44 -8.82 11.49 -4.88
N ARG A 45 -8.05 10.44 -5.22
CA ARG A 45 -6.58 10.33 -5.05
C ARG A 45 -6.08 10.56 -3.61
N ARG A 46 -6.93 10.32 -2.62
CA ARG A 46 -6.60 10.38 -1.19
C ARG A 46 -5.97 9.09 -0.67
N LEU A 47 -6.17 8.00 -1.41
CA LEU A 47 -5.59 6.70 -1.11
C LEU A 47 -4.81 6.17 -2.34
N PRO A 48 -3.51 5.87 -2.23
CA PRO A 48 -2.70 5.34 -3.32
C PRO A 48 -3.27 4.03 -3.85
N SER A 49 -3.44 3.95 -5.17
CA SER A 49 -4.00 2.77 -5.83
C SER A 49 -3.50 2.64 -7.26
N PHE A 50 -3.59 1.42 -7.78
CA PHE A 50 -3.30 1.11 -9.17
C PHE A 50 -4.39 0.20 -9.73
N ARG A 51 -4.39 0.00 -11.06
CA ARG A 51 -5.31 -0.92 -11.72
C ARG A 51 -4.53 -2.07 -12.35
N THR A 52 -5.08 -3.26 -12.24
CA THR A 52 -4.55 -4.42 -12.97
C THR A 52 -4.90 -4.30 -14.47
N PRO A 53 -4.25 -5.09 -15.35
CA PRO A 53 -4.63 -5.14 -16.77
C PRO A 53 -6.13 -5.46 -17.00
N GLY A 54 -6.76 -6.22 -16.11
CA GLY A 54 -8.21 -6.50 -16.13
C GLY A 54 -9.10 -5.39 -15.55
N GLY A 55 -8.55 -4.24 -15.17
CA GLY A 55 -9.29 -3.07 -14.69
C GLY A 55 -9.65 -3.09 -13.20
N HIS A 56 -9.34 -4.15 -12.46
CA HIS A 56 -9.60 -4.22 -11.02
C HIS A 56 -8.65 -3.30 -10.26
N ARG A 57 -9.20 -2.51 -9.33
CA ARG A 57 -8.42 -1.62 -8.47
C ARG A 57 -7.71 -2.42 -7.36
N ARG A 58 -6.46 -2.06 -7.12
CA ARG A 58 -5.58 -2.66 -6.14
C ARG A 58 -4.83 -1.59 -5.35
N PHE A 59 -4.48 -1.90 -4.12
CA PHE A 59 -3.86 -0.97 -3.19
C PHE A 59 -2.53 -1.55 -2.68
N PRO A 60 -1.42 -0.80 -2.70
CA PRO A 60 -0.16 -1.28 -2.14
C PRO A 60 -0.30 -1.48 -0.63
N ALA A 61 -0.12 -2.71 -0.14
CA ALA A 61 -0.37 -3.05 1.26
C ALA A 61 0.49 -2.24 2.25
N GLY A 62 1.78 -2.06 1.95
CA GLY A 62 2.69 -1.25 2.76
C GLY A 62 2.23 0.19 2.90
N GLU A 63 1.80 0.82 1.81
CA GLU A 63 1.33 2.21 1.80
C GLU A 63 0.00 2.37 2.55
N VAL A 64 -0.93 1.44 2.35
CA VAL A 64 -2.21 1.40 3.07
C VAL A 64 -1.98 1.29 4.59
N ARG A 65 -1.08 0.40 4.99
CA ARG A 65 -0.73 0.20 6.41
C ARG A 65 -0.05 1.43 6.97
N PHE A 66 0.90 2.01 6.25
CA PHE A 66 1.56 3.25 6.62
C PHE A 66 0.56 4.38 6.86
N LEU A 67 -0.36 4.63 5.93
CA LEU A 67 -1.41 5.64 6.08
C LEU A 67 -2.31 5.39 7.29
N ARG A 68 -2.66 4.12 7.55
CA ARG A 68 -3.40 3.75 8.76
C ARG A 68 -2.64 4.10 10.04
N PHE A 69 -1.32 3.88 10.07
CA PHE A 69 -0.47 4.29 11.20
C PHE A 69 -0.37 5.82 11.33
N GLN A 70 -0.42 6.57 10.23
CA GLN A 70 -0.43 8.04 10.22
C GLN A 70 -1.78 8.65 10.61
N ASN A 71 -2.71 7.88 11.19
CA ASN A 71 -4.08 8.31 11.53
C ASN A 71 -4.82 8.95 10.34
N PHE A 72 -4.58 8.45 9.13
CA PHE A 72 -5.32 8.86 7.94
C PHE A 72 -6.81 8.67 8.19
N THR A 73 -7.50 9.78 8.45
CA THR A 73 -8.94 9.85 8.68
C THR A 73 -9.56 10.59 7.52
N PRO A 74 -9.85 9.90 6.41
CA PRO A 74 -10.48 10.55 5.30
C PRO A 74 -11.92 10.89 5.67
N ALA A 75 -12.23 12.20 5.73
CA ALA A 75 -13.57 12.72 5.96
C ALA A 75 -14.66 11.80 5.37
N THR A 76 -15.41 11.15 6.25
CA THR A 76 -16.56 10.33 5.92
C THR A 76 -17.67 11.27 5.48
N GLY A 77 -17.87 11.37 4.17
CA GLY A 77 -19.00 12.08 3.57
C GLY A 77 -20.18 11.15 3.35
#